data_AF-A0A9Q1I9G9-F1
#
_entry.id   AF-A0A9Q1I9G9-F1
#
_cell.length_a   1.000
_cell.length_b   1.000
_cell.length_c   1.000
_cell.angle_alpha   90.00
_cell.angle_beta   90.00
_cell.angle_gamma   90.00
#
_symmetry.space_group_name_H-M   'P 1'
#
loop_
_entity.id
_entity.type
_entity.pdbx_description
1 polymer ?
#
loop_
_entity_poly.entity_id
_entity_poly.type
_entity_poly.pdbx_seq_one_letter_code
_entity_poly.pdbx_strand_id
1 'polypeptide(L)'
;MGVICSGVMPAGPAPSRFLPLLRRGVDTHTPLPVLSAAVPSHGLLCCCCAVQRSGGNFTRGLGTGPPPRAKPIPTDYEWSCRSTFRAMSSAATTPPSVDKVDGFSRKSVRKAKQKRSQSSSQFRSQGKPIELTPLPLLKDVPAPEQPELFLKKLQQCCTVFDFMDTLSDLKMKEYKRSTLNELVDYVTVSRGYLTEQAYPEVVKMVSYNIFRTLPPSDSNEFDPEEDEPTLEASWPHLQLVYEFFIRFLESQEFQPSIAKKYIDQKFVLQLLELFDSEDPRERDYLKTVLHRIYGKFLGLRAFIRKQINNIFLRFVYETEHFNGVAELLEILGSIINGFALPLKAEHKQFLVKVLIPLHTVRSLSLFHAQLAYCIVQFLEKDPALTEPVIRGLLKFWPKTCSQKEVMFLGELEEILDVIEPTQFVKIQEPLFKQISRCVSSPHFQVAERALYYWNNEYIMSLIEENSSVILPIMFASLYRISKEHWNPAIVALVYNVLKAFMEMNSTLFDELTATYKSDRQREKKKEKEREELWKKLEDLELKRGLRSDGIIPT
;
A
#
# COMPACT_ATOMS: atom_id res chain seq x y z
N MET A 1 -46.40 36.39 -19.85
CA MET A 1 -46.90 35.07 -20.29
C MET A 1 -46.18 34.05 -19.42
N GLY A 2 -46.79 33.32 -18.47
CA GLY A 2 -48.20 32.87 -18.36
C GLY A 2 -48.37 31.62 -19.23
N VAL A 3 -48.80 30.45 -18.75
CA VAL A 3 -49.78 30.05 -17.70
C VAL A 3 -49.21 28.80 -16.95
N ILE A 4 -49.07 28.70 -15.62
CA ILE A 4 -50.03 28.54 -14.49
C ILE A 4 -50.75 27.16 -14.41
N CYS A 5 -50.47 26.37 -13.36
CA CYS A 5 -51.41 25.50 -12.60
C CYS A 5 -50.66 24.68 -11.50
N SER A 6 -51.30 24.16 -10.44
CA SER A 6 -51.97 24.84 -9.31
C SER A 6 -52.28 23.84 -8.17
N GLY A 7 -52.31 24.29 -6.90
CA GLY A 7 -52.63 23.49 -5.69
C GLY A 7 -51.47 23.44 -4.68
N VAL A 8 -51.42 24.10 -3.51
CA VAL A 8 -52.39 24.65 -2.51
C VAL A 8 -52.75 23.67 -1.37
N MET A 9 -51.88 23.65 -0.33
CA MET A 9 -52.12 24.10 1.07
C MET A 9 -53.55 24.01 1.66
N PRO A 10 -53.72 23.64 2.95
CA PRO A 10 -53.37 24.56 4.08
C PRO A 10 -52.76 23.88 5.33
N ALA A 11 -52.57 24.64 6.42
CA ALA A 11 -51.76 24.25 7.59
C ALA A 11 -52.29 24.77 8.95
N GLY A 12 -51.83 24.13 10.04
CA GLY A 12 -51.91 24.61 11.44
C GLY A 12 -53.12 24.12 12.26
N PRO A 13 -53.16 24.36 13.59
CA PRO A 13 -52.17 25.05 14.44
C PRO A 13 -51.66 24.22 15.65
N ALA A 14 -50.76 24.81 16.46
CA ALA A 14 -50.44 24.41 17.84
C ALA A 14 -51.09 25.41 18.84
N PRO A 15 -51.13 25.22 20.19
CA PRO A 15 -49.91 25.38 21.03
C PRO A 15 -49.87 24.70 22.43
N SER A 16 -48.80 25.01 23.18
CA SER A 16 -48.69 25.25 24.65
C SER A 16 -48.54 24.11 25.69
N ARG A 17 -47.31 24.07 26.26
CA ARG A 17 -46.90 24.08 27.70
C ARG A 17 -47.55 23.11 28.73
N PHE A 18 -46.71 22.44 29.54
CA PHE A 18 -46.53 22.73 30.99
C PHE A 18 -45.37 21.93 31.65
N LEU A 19 -44.75 22.55 32.68
CA LEU A 19 -43.82 22.06 33.75
C LEU A 19 -44.26 22.83 35.03
N PRO A 20 -43.90 22.53 36.32
CA PRO A 20 -42.62 21.94 36.81
C PRO A 20 -42.70 21.13 38.17
N LEU A 21 -41.53 20.86 38.82
CA LEU A 21 -41.30 20.57 40.29
C LEU A 21 -41.79 19.21 40.87
N LEU A 22 -41.30 18.64 42.01
CA LEU A 22 -40.08 18.78 42.85
C LEU A 22 -39.92 17.58 43.86
N ARG A 23 -38.66 17.23 44.25
CA ARG A 23 -38.24 16.58 45.54
C ARG A 23 -38.68 15.11 45.78
N ARG A 24 -38.09 14.29 46.70
CA ARG A 24 -37.13 14.54 47.81
C ARG A 24 -36.34 13.26 48.26
N GLY A 25 -35.03 13.38 48.55
CA GLY A 25 -34.28 12.64 49.59
C GLY A 25 -34.05 11.10 49.45
N VAL A 26 -33.18 10.44 50.25
CA VAL A 26 -32.22 10.86 51.30
C VAL A 26 -30.95 9.97 51.26
N ASP A 27 -29.87 10.46 51.85
CA ASP A 27 -28.45 10.03 51.83
C ASP A 27 -28.08 8.66 52.47
N THR A 28 -26.87 8.19 52.19
CA THR A 28 -25.98 7.48 53.16
C THR A 28 -24.50 7.59 52.72
N HIS A 29 -23.54 7.34 53.62
CA HIS A 29 -22.17 7.90 53.56
C HIS A 29 -21.01 6.87 53.45
N THR A 30 -19.99 7.22 52.64
CA THR A 30 -18.52 6.93 52.81
C THR A 30 -17.99 5.48 52.77
N PRO A 31 -16.66 5.25 52.57
CA PRO A 31 -15.66 6.01 51.75
C PRO A 31 -14.71 5.13 50.89
N LEU A 32 -14.02 5.76 49.90
CA LEU A 32 -12.63 5.57 49.40
C LEU A 32 -11.98 4.16 49.24
N PRO A 33 -11.09 3.91 48.24
CA PRO A 33 -10.05 4.85 47.79
C PRO A 33 -9.81 4.99 46.27
N VAL A 34 -8.80 5.80 45.93
CA VAL A 34 -8.32 6.14 44.58
C VAL A 34 -7.52 4.99 43.96
N LEU A 35 -7.71 4.73 42.66
CA LEU A 35 -6.66 4.16 41.79
C LEU A 35 -6.82 4.67 40.35
N SER A 36 -5.70 4.79 39.63
CA SER A 36 -5.65 5.43 38.30
C SER A 36 -5.91 4.43 37.17
N ALA A 37 -6.88 4.73 36.31
CA ALA A 37 -7.15 3.97 35.09
C ALA A 37 -6.35 4.55 33.91
N ALA A 38 -5.07 4.18 33.81
CA ALA A 38 -4.25 4.49 32.64
C ALA A 38 -4.64 3.58 31.46
N VAL A 39 -4.90 4.17 30.29
CA VAL A 39 -5.19 3.42 29.05
C VAL A 39 -3.89 2.91 28.43
N PRO A 40 -3.68 1.59 28.28
CA PRO A 40 -2.56 1.06 27.51
C PRO A 40 -2.84 1.25 26.01
N SER A 41 -1.90 1.88 25.30
CA SER A 41 -1.93 1.91 23.84
C SER A 41 -1.47 0.56 23.31
N HIS A 42 -2.30 -0.12 22.51
CA HIS A 42 -1.88 -1.33 21.81
C HIS A 42 -0.88 -0.97 20.70
N GLY A 43 0.39 -1.28 20.94
CA GLY A 43 1.41 -1.28 19.90
C GLY A 43 1.38 -2.60 19.12
N LEU A 44 1.24 -2.53 17.80
CA LEU A 44 1.51 -3.66 16.92
C LEU A 44 3.01 -3.97 16.95
N LEU A 45 3.38 -5.20 17.31
CA LEU A 45 4.77 -5.63 17.35
C LEU A 45 4.93 -7.03 16.74
N CYS A 46 5.80 -7.09 15.74
CA CYS A 46 6.08 -8.22 14.87
C CYS A 46 6.33 -9.55 15.60
N CYS A 47 5.66 -10.63 15.17
CA CYS A 47 5.86 -11.97 15.72
C CYS A 47 6.99 -12.72 14.98
N CYS A 48 8.25 -12.46 15.36
CA CYS A 48 9.38 -13.28 14.94
C CYS A 48 9.78 -14.26 16.06
N CYS A 49 9.34 -15.52 15.98
CA CYS A 49 9.76 -16.55 16.92
C CYS A 49 11.10 -17.19 16.50
N ALA A 50 12.16 -16.90 17.26
CA ALA A 50 13.47 -17.52 17.11
C ALA A 50 13.55 -18.87 17.84
N VAL A 51 14.48 -19.74 17.42
CA VAL A 51 14.85 -20.97 18.15
C VAL A 51 16.34 -20.94 18.46
N GLN A 52 16.69 -20.69 19.71
CA GLN A 52 18.03 -20.94 20.28
C GLN A 52 17.99 -22.19 21.17
N ARG A 53 19.09 -22.96 21.17
CA ARG A 53 19.29 -24.15 22.03
C ARG A 53 20.37 -23.87 23.06
N SER A 54 20.20 -24.37 24.29
CA SER A 54 21.20 -24.29 25.36
C SER A 54 21.01 -25.37 26.44
N GLY A 55 22.09 -26.09 26.79
CA GLY A 55 22.12 -27.12 27.85
C GLY A 55 21.49 -28.48 27.47
N GLY A 56 21.82 -29.61 28.12
CA GLY A 56 22.85 -29.87 29.15
C GLY A 56 22.76 -31.34 29.65
N ASN A 57 23.90 -32.00 29.89
CA ASN A 57 24.00 -33.46 30.21
C ASN A 57 23.28 -33.90 31.50
N PHE A 58 22.82 -35.17 31.60
CA PHE A 58 23.36 -36.20 32.54
C PHE A 58 22.78 -37.65 32.42
N THR A 59 23.66 -38.61 32.09
CA THR A 59 23.80 -40.03 32.58
C THR A 59 22.66 -41.08 32.75
N ARG A 60 22.99 -42.35 32.36
CA ARG A 60 22.45 -43.70 32.77
C ARG A 60 21.01 -44.08 32.33
N GLY A 61 20.67 -45.35 32.02
CA GLY A 61 21.49 -46.56 31.77
C GLY A 61 20.70 -47.91 31.79
N LEU A 62 21.18 -48.91 31.02
CA LEU A 62 20.90 -50.39 31.09
C LEU A 62 19.48 -50.98 30.81
N GLY A 63 19.41 -51.86 29.79
CA GLY A 63 18.55 -53.08 29.74
C GLY A 63 17.13 -53.01 29.13
N THR A 64 16.39 -54.12 28.92
CA THR A 64 16.75 -55.56 28.73
C THR A 64 15.53 -56.43 28.32
N GLY A 65 15.67 -57.33 27.31
CA GLY A 65 14.95 -58.62 27.20
C GLY A 65 13.56 -58.71 26.49
N PRO A 66 13.32 -59.72 25.60
CA PRO A 66 12.00 -60.12 25.02
C PRO A 66 11.49 -61.46 25.65
N PRO A 67 10.46 -62.23 25.17
CA PRO A 67 9.51 -62.14 24.02
C PRO A 67 8.02 -62.27 24.54
N PRO A 68 7.03 -63.09 24.06
CA PRO A 68 6.72 -63.75 22.76
C PRO A 68 5.25 -63.74 22.23
N ARG A 69 5.11 -63.77 20.89
CA ARG A 69 4.14 -64.52 20.01
C ARG A 69 2.61 -64.62 20.27
N ALA A 70 1.83 -64.17 19.29
CA ALA A 70 0.64 -64.85 18.73
C ALA A 70 0.44 -64.52 17.21
N LYS A 71 -0.37 -65.30 16.47
CA LYS A 71 -0.82 -65.19 15.04
C LYS A 71 -2.12 -66.03 14.86
N PRO A 72 -2.88 -66.03 13.73
CA PRO A 72 -2.85 -65.23 12.47
C PRO A 72 -4.09 -64.29 12.27
N ILE A 73 -4.11 -63.23 11.42
CA ILE A 73 -4.38 -63.13 9.94
C ILE A 73 -5.82 -63.57 9.52
N PRO A 74 -6.58 -62.88 8.61
CA PRO A 74 -6.35 -61.61 7.88
C PRO A 74 -7.45 -60.52 8.01
N THR A 75 -7.11 -59.30 7.59
CA THR A 75 -7.96 -58.40 6.77
C THR A 75 -7.02 -57.57 5.88
N ASP A 76 -7.50 -57.06 4.75
CA ASP A 76 -6.64 -56.81 3.58
C ASP A 76 -6.85 -55.42 2.92
N TYR A 77 -5.77 -54.90 2.31
CA TYR A 77 -5.67 -53.64 1.53
C TYR A 77 -6.04 -52.29 2.19
N GLU A 78 -4.99 -51.57 2.62
CA GLU A 78 -4.92 -50.10 2.49
C GLU A 78 -3.52 -49.70 1.98
N TRP A 79 -3.42 -48.76 1.03
CA TRP A 79 -2.15 -48.31 0.43
C TRP A 79 -1.79 -46.89 0.87
N SER A 80 -0.75 -46.75 1.69
CA SER A 80 -0.19 -45.45 2.08
C SER A 80 0.98 -45.06 1.18
N CYS A 81 0.92 -43.89 0.54
CA CYS A 81 2.00 -43.37 -0.29
C CYS A 81 2.80 -42.30 0.46
N ARG A 82 4.08 -42.59 0.78
CA ARG A 82 5.06 -41.61 1.25
C ARG A 82 6.21 -41.51 0.26
N SER A 83 6.34 -40.35 -0.38
CA SER A 83 7.50 -40.03 -1.23
C SER A 83 8.66 -39.50 -0.36
N THR A 84 9.86 -40.04 -0.55
CA THR A 84 11.07 -39.61 0.15
C THR A 84 11.91 -38.68 -0.72
N PHE A 85 12.11 -37.45 -0.24
CA PHE A 85 13.15 -36.55 -0.77
C PHE A 85 14.54 -37.20 -0.64
N ARG A 86 15.36 -37.11 -1.70
CA ARG A 86 16.76 -37.52 -1.66
C ARG A 86 17.63 -36.52 -2.42
N ALA A 87 18.51 -35.83 -1.71
CA ALA A 87 19.49 -34.91 -2.29
C ALA A 87 20.73 -35.68 -2.80
N MET A 88 21.37 -35.15 -3.85
CA MET A 88 22.71 -35.56 -4.31
C MET A 88 23.48 -34.32 -4.79
N SER A 89 24.81 -34.34 -4.63
CA SER A 89 25.68 -33.18 -4.88
C SER A 89 26.65 -33.41 -6.04
N SER A 90 26.92 -32.33 -6.79
CA SER A 90 28.14 -31.99 -7.52
C SER A 90 29.01 -33.09 -8.17
N ALA A 91 29.12 -33.00 -9.50
CA ALA A 91 30.33 -33.35 -10.26
C ALA A 91 30.51 -32.33 -11.40
N ALA A 92 31.75 -32.08 -11.84
CA ALA A 92 32.06 -31.10 -12.89
C ALA A 92 32.47 -31.77 -14.21
N THR A 93 32.22 -31.13 -15.35
CA THR A 93 32.75 -31.55 -16.66
C THR A 93 32.78 -30.37 -17.64
N THR A 94 33.71 -30.37 -18.60
CA THR A 94 33.98 -29.27 -19.54
C THR A 94 33.30 -29.47 -20.91
N PRO A 95 32.78 -28.40 -21.55
CA PRO A 95 32.27 -28.45 -22.91
C PRO A 95 33.37 -28.15 -23.97
N PRO A 96 33.25 -28.66 -25.22
CA PRO A 96 34.16 -28.35 -26.33
C PRO A 96 33.71 -27.14 -27.19
N SER A 97 34.65 -26.56 -27.94
CA SER A 97 34.46 -25.64 -29.08
C SER A 97 34.14 -26.41 -30.39
N VAL A 98 33.77 -25.86 -31.56
CA VAL A 98 34.07 -24.60 -32.32
C VAL A 98 32.92 -24.29 -33.32
N ASP A 99 32.73 -23.10 -33.94
CA ASP A 99 33.33 -21.76 -33.78
C ASP A 99 32.24 -20.64 -33.84
N LYS A 100 31.87 -20.13 -35.04
CA LYS A 100 31.06 -18.90 -35.22
C LYS A 100 30.25 -18.85 -36.52
N VAL A 101 29.15 -18.07 -36.50
CA VAL A 101 28.78 -17.13 -37.58
C VAL A 101 28.34 -15.81 -36.92
N ASP A 102 28.92 -14.68 -37.32
CA ASP A 102 28.58 -13.35 -36.78
C ASP A 102 27.32 -12.73 -37.42
N GLY A 103 26.57 -11.96 -36.64
CA GLY A 103 25.32 -11.33 -37.07
C GLY A 103 25.02 -9.98 -36.39
N PHE A 104 25.53 -8.90 -36.99
CA PHE A 104 25.19 -7.49 -36.73
C PHE A 104 25.51 -6.85 -35.36
N SER A 105 26.63 -6.11 -35.37
CA SER A 105 26.73 -4.73 -34.89
C SER A 105 26.60 -4.46 -33.38
N ARG A 106 27.69 -4.72 -32.64
CA ARG A 106 27.98 -4.03 -31.37
C ARG A 106 28.08 -2.52 -31.59
N LYS A 107 27.05 -1.75 -31.24
CA LYS A 107 27.22 -0.30 -30.98
C LYS A 107 28.13 -0.15 -29.77
N SER A 108 29.20 0.63 -29.90
CA SER A 108 30.13 0.87 -28.81
C SER A 108 29.42 1.56 -27.64
N VAL A 109 29.36 0.90 -26.48
CA VAL A 109 29.03 1.54 -25.20
C VAL A 109 30.18 2.49 -24.86
N ARG A 110 30.11 3.71 -25.39
CA ARG A 110 30.87 4.83 -24.84
C ARG A 110 30.46 4.93 -23.38
N LYS A 111 31.41 4.83 -22.45
CA LYS A 111 31.17 5.16 -21.04
C LYS A 111 30.47 6.53 -21.00
N ALA A 112 29.21 6.55 -20.57
CA ALA A 112 28.52 7.80 -20.30
C ALA A 112 29.35 8.52 -19.24
N LYS A 113 29.96 9.64 -19.64
CA LYS A 113 30.74 10.47 -18.72
C LYS A 113 29.75 11.01 -17.70
N GLN A 114 29.79 10.51 -16.46
CA GLN A 114 28.94 11.01 -15.37
C GLN A 114 29.00 12.54 -15.38
N LYS A 115 27.91 13.18 -15.82
CA LYS A 115 27.67 14.56 -15.49
C LYS A 115 27.38 14.57 -14.00
N ARG A 116 27.91 15.57 -13.29
CA ARG A 116 27.43 15.87 -11.93
C ARG A 116 25.92 16.13 -12.05
N SER A 117 25.10 15.31 -11.40
CA SER A 117 23.70 15.64 -11.14
C SER A 117 23.66 17.01 -10.45
N GLN A 118 22.73 17.87 -10.85
CA GLN A 118 22.66 19.22 -10.33
C GLN A 118 21.84 19.24 -9.03
N SER A 119 22.45 18.76 -7.93
CA SER A 119 21.84 18.86 -6.60
C SER A 119 21.37 20.30 -6.32
N SER A 120 20.25 20.37 -5.61
CA SER A 120 19.58 21.57 -5.10
C SER A 120 20.48 22.59 -4.37
N SER A 121 21.70 22.21 -3.98
CA SER A 121 22.66 23.06 -3.24
C SER A 121 23.16 24.30 -3.99
N GLN A 122 22.91 24.44 -5.30
CA GLN A 122 23.53 25.49 -6.13
C GLN A 122 23.22 26.95 -5.75
N PHE A 123 22.23 27.22 -4.89
CA PHE A 123 21.79 28.58 -4.58
C PHE A 123 22.69 29.36 -3.58
N ARG A 124 24.03 29.31 -3.73
CA ARG A 124 24.99 30.29 -3.17
C ARG A 124 26.42 30.17 -3.73
N SER A 125 26.70 30.88 -4.83
CA SER A 125 28.05 30.98 -5.43
C SER A 125 28.68 32.38 -5.33
N GLN A 126 28.63 33.03 -4.16
CA GLN A 126 29.31 34.32 -3.94
C GLN A 126 30.06 34.47 -2.60
N GLY A 127 31.38 34.27 -2.65
CA GLY A 127 32.28 35.41 -2.45
C GLY A 127 32.90 35.67 -1.07
N LYS A 128 32.59 34.91 -0.01
CA LYS A 128 33.32 34.99 1.27
C LYS A 128 33.52 33.61 1.92
N PRO A 129 34.66 33.35 2.58
CA PRO A 129 34.81 32.16 3.42
C PRO A 129 33.81 32.22 4.59
N ILE A 130 33.21 31.07 4.90
CA ILE A 130 32.23 30.95 5.99
C ILE A 130 33.00 30.71 7.29
N GLU A 131 33.24 31.77 8.06
CA GLU A 131 33.89 31.68 9.36
C GLU A 131 32.85 31.57 10.49
N LEU A 132 32.56 30.33 10.90
CA LEU A 132 31.76 30.07 12.10
C LEU A 132 32.63 30.28 13.35
N THR A 133 32.21 31.20 14.23
CA THR A 133 32.93 31.50 15.47
C THR A 133 32.75 30.38 16.49
N PRO A 134 33.82 29.77 17.04
CA PRO A 134 33.68 28.68 18.00
C PRO A 134 32.97 29.12 19.29
N LEU A 135 31.77 28.61 19.51
CA LEU A 135 30.99 28.76 20.74
C LEU A 135 31.30 27.65 21.75
N PRO A 136 31.25 27.91 23.07
CA PRO A 136 31.42 26.90 24.11
C PRO A 136 30.31 25.84 24.07
N LEU A 137 30.50 24.72 24.76
CA LEU A 137 29.49 23.66 24.86
C LEU A 137 28.41 24.03 25.89
N LEU A 138 27.15 23.72 25.59
CA LEU A 138 25.98 23.97 26.45
C LEU A 138 26.12 23.31 27.83
N LYS A 139 26.76 22.14 27.90
CA LYS A 139 27.02 21.41 29.16
C LYS A 139 28.04 22.10 30.07
N ASP A 140 28.94 22.92 29.51
CA ASP A 140 30.06 23.57 30.22
C ASP A 140 29.67 24.98 30.72
N VAL A 141 28.45 25.43 30.41
CA VAL A 141 27.93 26.77 30.67
C VAL A 141 26.78 26.73 31.69
N PRO A 142 26.67 27.69 32.64
CA PRO A 142 25.62 27.67 33.66
C PRO A 142 24.21 27.66 33.08
N ALA A 143 23.30 26.92 33.73
CA ALA A 143 21.90 26.76 33.33
C ALA A 143 21.16 28.07 32.90
N PRO A 144 21.30 29.23 33.58
CA PRO A 144 20.63 30.46 33.12
C PRO A 144 21.16 31.05 31.79
N GLU A 145 22.40 30.73 31.40
CA GLU A 145 23.03 31.24 30.17
C GLU A 145 22.80 30.31 28.96
N GLN A 146 22.50 29.02 29.22
CA GLN A 146 22.27 28.02 28.17
C GLN A 146 21.19 28.41 27.14
N PRO A 147 20.04 29.03 27.50
CA PRO A 147 19.04 29.44 26.52
C PRO A 147 19.55 30.49 25.52
N GLU A 148 20.40 31.43 25.95
CA GLU A 148 20.98 32.44 25.05
C GLU A 148 22.06 31.82 24.14
N LEU A 149 22.87 30.91 24.69
CA LEU A 149 23.85 30.14 23.92
C LEU A 149 23.18 29.22 22.88
N PHE A 150 22.05 28.62 23.23
CA PHE A 150 21.22 27.81 22.33
C PHE A 150 20.73 28.62 21.12
N LEU A 151 20.21 29.83 21.33
CA LEU A 151 19.83 30.74 20.24
C LEU A 151 21.02 31.10 19.33
N LYS A 152 22.20 31.37 19.91
CA LYS A 152 23.43 31.66 19.13
C LYS A 152 23.89 30.46 18.29
N LYS A 153 23.82 29.24 18.83
CA LYS A 153 24.13 28.00 18.09
C LYS A 153 23.13 27.76 16.95
N LEU A 154 21.83 27.97 17.17
CA LEU A 154 20.80 27.90 16.11
C LEU A 154 21.08 28.87 14.96
N GLN A 155 21.48 30.11 15.27
CA GLN A 155 21.83 31.12 14.26
C GLN A 155 23.04 30.72 13.42
N GLN A 156 24.07 30.11 14.02
CA GLN A 156 25.19 29.54 13.26
C GLN A 156 24.76 28.39 12.36
N CYS A 157 23.90 27.49 12.86
CA CYS A 157 23.36 26.35 12.11
C CYS A 157 22.46 26.75 10.92
N CYS A 158 21.98 28.00 10.85
CA CYS A 158 21.31 28.56 9.66
C CYS A 158 22.25 28.69 8.44
N THR A 159 23.56 28.52 8.62
CA THR A 159 24.54 28.62 7.55
C THR A 159 24.62 27.32 6.76
N VAL A 160 24.30 27.37 5.47
CA VAL A 160 24.34 26.24 4.53
C VAL A 160 25.74 26.16 3.90
N PHE A 161 26.23 24.93 3.72
CA PHE A 161 27.48 24.61 3.02
C PHE A 161 27.15 23.78 1.77
N ASP A 162 27.90 23.97 0.68
CA ASP A 162 27.80 23.08 -0.47
C ASP A 162 28.58 21.77 -0.21
N PHE A 163 27.94 20.63 -0.49
CA PHE A 163 28.53 19.30 -0.38
C PHE A 163 28.94 18.72 -1.74
N MET A 164 28.61 19.39 -2.86
CA MET A 164 28.99 18.97 -4.21
C MET A 164 30.49 19.20 -4.49
N ASP A 165 31.11 20.14 -3.78
CA ASP A 165 32.53 20.13 -3.45
C ASP A 165 32.77 19.39 -2.12
N THR A 166 33.47 18.25 -2.21
CA THR A 166 33.78 17.38 -1.07
C THR A 166 35.03 17.79 -0.30
N LEU A 167 35.81 18.77 -0.78
CA LEU A 167 37.05 19.23 -0.18
C LEU A 167 36.95 20.66 0.41
N SER A 168 35.96 21.45 -0.02
CA SER A 168 35.66 22.75 0.58
C SER A 168 35.20 22.65 2.03
N ASP A 169 35.55 23.66 2.84
CA ASP A 169 34.98 23.94 4.18
C ASP A 169 34.96 22.78 5.19
N LEU A 170 35.76 21.72 5.02
CA LEU A 170 35.74 20.49 5.85
C LEU A 170 35.67 20.75 7.36
N LYS A 171 36.50 21.68 7.87
CA LYS A 171 36.51 22.07 9.29
C LYS A 171 35.19 22.70 9.76
N MET A 172 34.56 23.51 8.91
CA MET A 172 33.31 24.22 9.22
C MET A 172 32.09 23.32 9.03
N LYS A 173 32.12 22.43 8.02
CA LYS A 173 31.16 21.33 7.85
C LYS A 173 31.16 20.43 9.08
N GLU A 174 32.33 20.04 9.60
CA GLU A 174 32.43 19.24 10.82
C GLU A 174 32.01 20.01 12.08
N TYR A 175 32.41 21.28 12.22
CA TYR A 175 31.97 22.12 13.34
C TYR A 175 30.44 22.25 13.41
N LYS A 176 29.78 22.49 12.27
CA LYS A 176 28.30 22.50 12.20
C LYS A 176 27.70 21.12 12.49
N ARG A 177 28.30 20.02 12.03
CA ARG A 177 27.84 18.65 12.34
C ARG A 177 27.86 18.39 13.85
N SER A 178 28.98 18.69 14.51
CA SER A 178 29.13 18.55 15.96
C SER A 178 28.17 19.45 16.73
N THR A 179 27.97 20.70 16.29
CA THR A 179 27.03 21.64 16.91
C THR A 179 25.57 21.19 16.73
N LEU A 180 25.20 20.62 15.58
CA LEU A 180 23.87 20.05 15.36
C LEU A 180 23.62 18.82 16.24
N ASN A 181 24.62 17.94 16.42
CA ASN A 181 24.50 16.79 17.34
C ASN A 181 24.29 17.26 18.79
N GLU A 182 25.10 18.21 19.25
CA GLU A 182 24.97 18.82 20.58
C GLU A 182 23.59 19.45 20.79
N LEU A 183 23.02 20.09 19.76
CA LEU A 183 21.66 20.62 19.79
C LEU A 183 20.60 19.52 19.89
N VAL A 184 20.76 18.38 19.20
CA VAL A 184 19.87 17.19 19.32
C VAL A 184 19.92 16.61 20.74
N ASP A 185 21.12 16.44 21.29
CA ASP A 185 21.33 15.94 22.66
C ASP A 185 20.65 16.87 23.69
N TYR A 186 20.88 18.18 23.54
CA TYR A 186 20.32 19.21 24.42
C TYR A 186 18.80 19.24 24.41
N VAL A 187 18.14 19.27 23.24
CA VAL A 187 16.66 19.31 23.18
C VAL A 187 15.98 18.02 23.65
N THR A 188 16.74 16.91 23.72
CA THR A 188 16.27 15.60 24.18
C THR A 188 16.39 15.44 25.70
N VAL A 189 17.45 15.97 26.31
CA VAL A 189 17.75 15.78 27.75
C VAL A 189 17.33 16.97 28.62
N SER A 190 17.54 18.21 28.13
CA SER A 190 17.33 19.43 28.92
C SER A 190 15.89 19.91 28.90
N ARG A 191 15.53 20.77 29.87
CA ARG A 191 14.21 21.36 30.06
C ARG A 191 14.33 22.88 30.25
N GLY A 192 13.25 23.61 29.97
CA GLY A 192 13.19 25.07 30.10
C GLY A 192 13.83 25.86 28.96
N TYR A 193 14.39 25.20 27.94
CA TYR A 193 14.98 25.88 26.77
C TYR A 193 13.92 26.48 25.82
N LEU A 194 12.67 26.00 25.90
CA LEU A 194 11.53 26.39 25.05
C LEU A 194 10.90 27.75 25.44
N THR A 195 11.73 28.79 25.49
CA THR A 195 11.28 30.19 25.60
C THR A 195 10.49 30.62 24.36
N GLU A 196 9.64 31.67 24.47
CA GLU A 196 8.90 32.17 23.30
C GLU A 196 9.81 32.60 22.12
N GLN A 197 11.03 33.02 22.42
CA GLN A 197 12.04 33.45 21.44
C GLN A 197 12.75 32.27 20.74
N ALA A 198 12.71 31.06 21.32
CA ALA A 198 13.29 29.87 20.69
C ALA A 198 12.48 29.40 19.47
N TYR A 199 11.14 29.48 19.52
CA TYR A 199 10.26 29.03 18.43
C TYR A 199 10.58 29.65 17.05
N PRO A 200 10.71 30.98 16.87
CA PRO A 200 11.05 31.55 15.56
C PRO A 200 12.44 31.13 15.08
N GLU A 201 13.45 31.13 15.95
CA GLU A 201 14.83 30.79 15.54
C GLU A 201 14.99 29.30 15.23
N VAL A 202 14.26 28.40 15.91
CA VAL A 202 14.17 26.98 15.54
C VAL A 202 13.52 26.80 14.17
N VAL A 203 12.33 27.36 13.95
CA VAL A 203 11.60 27.20 12.68
C VAL A 203 12.40 27.80 11.52
N LYS A 204 13.07 28.94 11.74
CA LYS A 204 14.02 29.55 10.82
C LYS A 204 15.22 28.66 10.52
N MET A 205 15.91 28.11 11.53
CA MET A 205 17.07 27.23 11.35
C MET A 205 16.70 26.01 10.51
N VAL A 206 15.57 25.37 10.81
CA VAL A 206 15.04 24.24 10.03
C VAL A 206 14.72 24.70 8.59
N SER A 207 13.96 25.78 8.42
CA SER A 207 13.55 26.30 7.11
C SER A 207 14.75 26.62 6.20
N TYR A 208 15.81 27.20 6.74
CA TYR A 208 17.03 27.56 6.01
C TYR A 208 17.86 26.33 5.56
N ASN A 209 17.65 25.16 6.17
CA ASN A 209 18.38 23.94 5.84
C ASN A 209 17.56 22.98 4.95
N ILE A 210 16.26 22.79 5.23
CA ILE A 210 15.46 21.78 4.51
C ILE A 210 14.81 22.31 3.22
N PHE A 211 14.28 23.55 3.23
CA PHE A 211 13.49 24.07 2.10
C PHE A 211 14.39 24.51 0.95
N ARG A 212 14.48 23.64 -0.06
CA ARG A 212 15.24 23.82 -1.29
C ARG A 212 14.42 23.33 -2.48
N THR A 213 14.59 23.93 -3.66
CA THR A 213 14.03 23.37 -4.89
C THR A 213 14.80 22.08 -5.20
N LEU A 214 14.10 20.95 -5.23
CA LEU A 214 14.69 19.64 -5.52
C LEU A 214 15.42 19.64 -6.88
N PRO A 215 16.47 18.80 -7.05
CA PRO A 215 17.13 18.67 -8.35
C PRO A 215 16.16 18.17 -9.42
N PRO A 216 16.37 18.52 -10.70
CA PRO A 216 15.63 17.89 -11.79
C PRO A 216 16.09 16.43 -11.93
N SER A 217 15.15 15.48 -11.95
CA SER A 217 15.44 14.07 -12.22
C SER A 217 16.03 13.87 -13.62
N ASP A 218 17.05 13.02 -13.73
CA ASP A 218 17.82 12.81 -14.97
C ASP A 218 17.14 11.82 -15.96
N SER A 219 16.15 11.02 -15.54
CA SER A 219 15.48 10.01 -16.39
C SER A 219 14.33 10.59 -17.24
N ASN A 220 14.37 10.32 -18.55
CA ASN A 220 13.28 10.63 -19.49
C ASN A 220 12.39 9.39 -19.77
N GLU A 221 12.89 8.21 -19.42
CA GLU A 221 12.20 6.93 -19.43
C GLU A 221 12.23 6.43 -17.97
N PHE A 222 11.38 7.03 -17.12
CA PHE A 222 11.29 6.73 -15.68
C PHE A 222 10.72 5.33 -15.47
N ASP A 223 11.55 4.39 -15.00
CA ASP A 223 11.09 3.10 -14.46
C ASP A 223 11.28 3.07 -12.94
N PRO A 224 10.21 3.29 -12.15
CA PRO A 224 10.27 3.31 -10.70
C PRO A 224 10.67 1.97 -10.04
N GLU A 225 10.74 0.85 -10.77
CA GLU A 225 11.26 -0.42 -10.23
C GLU A 225 12.76 -0.64 -10.54
N GLU A 226 13.36 0.09 -11.51
CA GLU A 226 14.78 -0.05 -11.89
C GLU A 226 15.66 1.18 -11.60
N ASP A 227 15.12 2.40 -11.50
CA ASP A 227 15.91 3.63 -11.27
C ASP A 227 16.59 3.64 -9.87
N GLU A 228 17.94 3.70 -9.83
CA GLU A 228 18.71 3.82 -8.57
C GLU A 228 18.47 5.20 -7.91
N PRO A 229 18.03 5.28 -6.63
CA PRO A 229 17.64 6.54 -6.00
C PRO A 229 18.83 7.46 -5.70
N THR A 230 18.78 8.71 -6.18
CA THR A 230 19.83 9.71 -5.90
C THR A 230 19.86 10.07 -4.41
N LEU A 231 20.94 9.70 -3.72
CA LEU A 231 21.17 10.06 -2.32
C LEU A 231 21.63 11.52 -2.18
N GLU A 232 21.05 12.27 -1.25
CA GLU A 232 21.40 13.68 -1.04
C GLU A 232 22.81 13.84 -0.42
N ALA A 233 23.62 14.73 -1.00
CA ALA A 233 25.02 14.93 -0.63
C ALA A 233 25.16 15.64 0.74
N SER A 234 24.20 16.50 1.09
CA SER A 234 24.16 17.23 2.36
C SER A 234 23.51 16.43 3.51
N TRP A 235 23.20 15.14 3.30
CA TRP A 235 22.58 14.26 4.30
C TRP A 235 23.23 14.30 5.71
N PRO A 236 24.57 14.34 5.88
CA PRO A 236 25.21 14.42 7.20
C PRO A 236 24.87 15.67 8.02
N HIS A 237 24.29 16.72 7.42
CA HIS A 237 23.67 17.85 8.13
C HIS A 237 22.14 17.73 8.18
N LEU A 238 21.49 17.36 7.07
CA LEU A 238 20.03 17.27 6.99
C LEU A 238 19.45 16.27 7.99
N GLN A 239 20.07 15.10 8.16
CA GLN A 239 19.64 14.09 9.13
C GLN A 239 19.51 14.68 10.54
N LEU A 240 20.54 15.42 10.98
CA LEU A 240 20.55 16.04 12.31
C LEU A 240 19.55 17.19 12.43
N VAL A 241 19.30 17.96 11.35
CA VAL A 241 18.26 19.01 11.34
C VAL A 241 16.86 18.40 11.43
N TYR A 242 16.57 17.33 10.70
CA TYR A 242 15.30 16.63 10.78
C TYR A 242 15.11 15.95 12.14
N GLU A 243 16.12 15.28 12.67
CA GLU A 243 16.07 14.66 14.00
C GLU A 243 15.85 15.71 15.10
N PHE A 244 16.60 16.82 15.06
CA PHE A 244 16.40 17.96 15.95
C PHE A 244 14.96 18.49 15.90
N PHE A 245 14.39 18.65 14.70
CA PHE A 245 13.03 19.14 14.54
C PHE A 245 11.97 18.14 15.02
N ILE A 246 12.19 16.83 14.85
CA ILE A 246 11.35 15.79 15.43
C ILE A 246 11.38 15.88 16.96
N ARG A 247 12.56 15.93 17.60
CA ARG A 247 12.66 16.03 19.08
C ARG A 247 12.02 17.31 19.62
N PHE A 248 12.21 18.44 18.94
CA PHE A 248 11.54 19.71 19.23
C PHE A 248 10.00 19.59 19.14
N LEU A 249 9.48 18.95 18.08
CA LEU A 249 8.04 18.72 17.91
C LEU A 249 7.49 17.68 18.91
N GLU A 250 8.30 16.73 19.37
CA GLU A 250 7.91 15.68 20.32
C GLU A 250 7.99 16.12 21.78
N SER A 251 8.79 17.15 22.10
CA SER A 251 8.96 17.69 23.45
C SER A 251 7.64 17.93 24.18
N GLN A 252 7.65 17.61 25.49
CA GLN A 252 6.52 17.79 26.39
C GLN A 252 6.31 19.27 26.79
N GLU A 253 7.33 20.10 26.63
CA GLU A 253 7.27 21.56 26.85
C GLU A 253 6.81 22.33 25.60
N PHE A 254 6.56 21.63 24.48
CA PHE A 254 6.15 22.23 23.21
C PHE A 254 4.73 22.79 23.27
N GLN A 255 4.56 24.07 22.93
CA GLN A 255 3.28 24.79 22.97
C GLN A 255 2.76 25.12 21.56
N PRO A 256 1.75 24.39 21.03
CA PRO A 256 1.17 24.66 19.71
C PRO A 256 0.54 26.06 19.59
N SER A 257 0.13 26.66 20.71
CA SER A 257 -0.40 28.02 20.83
C SER A 257 0.61 29.11 20.39
N ILE A 258 1.90 28.89 20.62
CA ILE A 258 3.00 29.77 20.21
C ILE A 258 3.47 29.37 18.82
N ALA A 259 3.77 28.08 18.62
CA ALA A 259 4.36 27.56 17.39
C ALA A 259 3.53 27.83 16.12
N LYS A 260 2.19 27.90 16.23
CA LYS A 260 1.28 28.21 15.10
C LYS A 260 1.48 29.61 14.47
N LYS A 261 2.27 30.49 15.11
CA LYS A 261 2.66 31.79 14.55
C LYS A 261 3.73 31.65 13.46
N TYR A 262 4.44 30.52 13.43
CA TYR A 262 5.63 30.28 12.60
C TYR A 262 5.51 29.02 11.74
N ILE A 263 4.84 27.97 12.24
CA ILE A 263 4.41 26.81 11.46
C ILE A 263 3.01 27.12 10.91
N ASP A 264 2.97 27.68 9.70
CA ASP A 264 1.77 28.16 9.02
C ASP A 264 1.43 27.32 7.77
N GLN A 265 0.51 27.80 6.93
CA GLN A 265 0.15 27.15 5.68
C GLN A 265 1.29 27.15 4.65
N LYS A 266 2.14 28.19 4.63
CA LYS A 266 3.30 28.26 3.73
C LYS A 266 4.37 27.24 4.15
N PHE A 267 4.70 27.16 5.44
CA PHE A 267 5.64 26.15 5.97
C PHE A 267 5.18 24.73 5.61
N VAL A 268 3.88 24.43 5.77
CA VAL A 268 3.31 23.12 5.39
C VAL A 268 3.39 22.86 3.88
N LEU A 269 3.18 23.87 3.04
CA LEU A 269 3.28 23.71 1.58
C LEU A 269 4.72 23.38 1.16
N GLN A 270 5.70 24.15 1.66
CA GLN A 270 7.12 23.90 1.37
C GLN A 270 7.62 22.58 1.95
N LEU A 271 7.03 22.09 3.05
CA LEU A 271 7.32 20.76 3.59
C LEU A 271 6.74 19.64 2.72
N LEU A 272 5.57 19.84 2.12
CA LEU A 272 4.94 18.89 1.20
C LEU A 272 5.67 18.80 -0.15
N GLU A 273 6.25 19.91 -0.63
CA GLU A 273 7.08 19.95 -1.84
C GLU A 273 8.33 19.05 -1.72
N LEU A 274 8.87 18.86 -0.50
CA LEU A 274 10.04 18.00 -0.27
C LEU A 274 9.74 16.48 -0.30
N PHE A 275 8.46 16.06 -0.25
CA PHE A 275 8.12 14.63 -0.37
C PHE A 275 8.46 14.05 -1.75
N ASP A 276 8.73 14.88 -2.75
CA ASP A 276 9.19 14.45 -4.07
C ASP A 276 10.70 14.12 -4.12
N SER A 277 11.41 14.21 -2.98
CA SER A 277 12.85 13.89 -2.89
C SER A 277 13.11 12.42 -3.24
N GLU A 278 14.07 12.16 -4.13
CA GLU A 278 14.46 10.81 -4.54
C GLU A 278 15.04 9.98 -3.37
N ASP A 279 15.61 10.64 -2.36
CA ASP A 279 16.22 10.00 -1.19
C ASP A 279 15.16 9.46 -0.21
N PRO A 280 14.98 8.13 -0.07
CA PRO A 280 13.95 7.55 0.79
C PRO A 280 14.16 7.88 2.28
N ARG A 281 15.40 8.21 2.68
CA ARG A 281 15.72 8.59 4.06
C ARG A 281 15.10 9.96 4.38
N GLU A 282 15.14 10.90 3.44
CA GLU A 282 14.51 12.20 3.61
C GLU A 282 12.99 12.06 3.70
N ARG A 283 12.39 11.21 2.86
CA ARG A 283 10.93 10.96 2.87
C ARG A 283 10.43 10.35 4.18
N ASP A 284 11.16 9.44 4.83
CA ASP A 284 10.77 8.87 6.13
C ASP A 284 10.82 9.89 7.29
N TYR A 285 11.83 10.77 7.31
CA TYR A 285 11.88 11.89 8.25
C TYR A 285 10.75 12.90 7.99
N LEU A 286 10.50 13.27 6.73
CA LEU A 286 9.38 14.14 6.32
C LEU A 286 8.02 13.55 6.73
N LYS A 287 7.83 12.24 6.51
CA LYS A 287 6.64 11.47 6.94
C LYS A 287 6.36 11.67 8.43
N THR A 288 7.39 11.47 9.25
CA THR A 288 7.31 11.61 10.70
C THR A 288 7.02 13.07 11.11
N VAL A 289 7.72 14.05 10.53
CA VAL A 289 7.51 15.48 10.81
C VAL A 289 6.09 15.91 10.45
N LEU A 290 5.60 15.58 9.25
CA LEU A 290 4.26 15.95 8.79
C LEU A 290 3.16 15.29 9.65
N HIS A 291 3.34 14.03 10.05
CA HIS A 291 2.41 13.36 10.97
C HIS A 291 2.38 14.06 12.34
N ARG A 292 3.54 14.40 12.94
CA ARG A 292 3.58 15.15 14.21
C ARG A 292 2.92 16.53 14.10
N ILE A 293 3.11 17.24 12.98
CA ILE A 293 2.43 18.51 12.69
C ILE A 293 0.91 18.33 12.58
N TYR A 294 0.43 17.35 11.80
CA TYR A 294 -1.00 17.05 11.68
C TYR A 294 -1.62 16.69 13.05
N GLY A 295 -0.89 15.93 13.87
CA GLY A 295 -1.25 15.59 15.23
C GLY A 295 -1.46 16.84 16.10
N LYS A 296 -0.42 17.67 16.27
CA LYS A 296 -0.43 18.81 17.22
C LYS A 296 -1.20 20.05 16.71
N PHE A 297 -1.34 20.28 15.40
CA PHE A 297 -1.96 21.49 14.84
C PHE A 297 -3.34 21.25 14.22
N LEU A 298 -4.39 21.24 15.07
CA LEU A 298 -5.78 21.05 14.65
C LEU A 298 -6.22 21.95 13.48
N GLY A 299 -5.80 23.23 13.50
CA GLY A 299 -6.14 24.21 12.46
C GLY A 299 -5.50 23.97 11.09
N LEU A 300 -4.39 23.22 11.03
CA LEU A 300 -3.70 22.89 9.76
C LEU A 300 -4.26 21.61 9.13
N ARG A 301 -4.98 20.76 9.88
CA ARG A 301 -5.47 19.44 9.40
C ARG A 301 -6.27 19.50 8.10
N ALA A 302 -7.16 20.48 7.96
CA ALA A 302 -7.98 20.65 6.75
C ALA A 302 -7.13 21.12 5.55
N PHE A 303 -6.12 21.96 5.78
CA PHE A 303 -5.18 22.40 4.74
C PHE A 303 -4.29 21.24 4.28
N ILE A 304 -3.71 20.48 5.23
CA ILE A 304 -2.87 19.31 4.93
C ILE A 304 -3.63 18.29 4.07
N ARG A 305 -4.85 17.88 4.47
CA ARG A 305 -5.66 16.95 3.66
C ARG A 305 -5.98 17.52 2.26
N LYS A 306 -6.23 18.82 2.14
CA LYS A 306 -6.48 19.46 0.84
C LYS A 306 -5.24 19.44 -0.05
N GLN A 307 -4.04 19.72 0.48
CA GLN A 307 -2.83 19.72 -0.34
C GLN A 307 -2.38 18.30 -0.74
N ILE A 308 -2.49 17.30 0.15
CA ILE A 308 -2.23 15.91 -0.22
C ILE A 308 -3.21 15.43 -1.31
N ASN A 309 -4.48 15.81 -1.22
CA ASN A 309 -5.46 15.57 -2.29
C ASN A 309 -5.05 16.24 -3.62
N ASN A 310 -4.63 17.52 -3.60
CA ASN A 310 -4.13 18.20 -4.80
C ASN A 310 -2.91 17.47 -5.42
N ILE A 311 -1.96 17.00 -4.60
CA ILE A 311 -0.79 16.23 -5.04
C ILE A 311 -1.23 14.92 -5.71
N PHE A 312 -2.11 14.16 -5.08
CA PHE A 312 -2.60 12.89 -5.65
C PHE A 312 -3.43 13.09 -6.94
N LEU A 313 -4.22 14.16 -7.04
CA LEU A 313 -4.94 14.48 -8.28
C LEU A 313 -3.98 14.83 -9.41
N ARG A 314 -2.94 15.63 -9.14
CA ARG A 314 -1.88 15.96 -10.10
C ARG A 314 -1.08 14.72 -10.53
N PHE A 315 -0.72 13.87 -9.58
CA PHE A 315 -0.05 12.60 -9.85
C PHE A 315 -0.88 11.67 -10.75
N VAL A 316 -2.16 11.47 -10.45
CA VAL A 316 -3.03 10.55 -11.21
C VAL A 316 -3.44 11.09 -12.59
N TYR A 317 -3.58 12.41 -12.75
CA TYR A 317 -4.19 13.00 -13.97
C TYR A 317 -3.26 13.91 -14.79
N GLU A 318 -2.10 14.33 -14.29
CA GLU A 318 -1.18 15.23 -15.00
C GLU A 318 0.23 14.63 -15.23
N THR A 319 0.86 14.05 -14.20
CA THR A 319 2.30 13.69 -14.26
C THR A 319 2.62 12.19 -14.31
N GLU A 320 1.81 11.31 -13.72
CA GLU A 320 2.18 9.91 -13.38
C GLU A 320 3.50 9.75 -12.58
N HIS A 321 4.09 10.86 -12.10
CA HIS A 321 5.37 10.91 -11.38
C HIS A 321 5.22 11.79 -10.12
N PHE A 322 5.55 11.19 -8.97
CA PHE A 322 5.75 11.81 -7.66
C PHE A 322 6.39 10.74 -6.75
N ASN A 323 7.49 11.02 -6.06
CA ASN A 323 8.24 10.00 -5.33
C ASN A 323 7.61 9.60 -3.98
N GLY A 324 6.96 10.54 -3.28
CA GLY A 324 6.48 10.35 -1.89
C GLY A 324 5.07 9.78 -1.72
N VAL A 325 4.53 9.02 -2.69
CA VAL A 325 3.14 8.53 -2.64
C VAL A 325 2.91 7.57 -1.47
N ALA A 326 3.83 6.64 -1.23
CA ALA A 326 3.74 5.65 -0.16
C ALA A 326 3.73 6.31 1.22
N GLU A 327 4.64 7.25 1.45
CA GLU A 327 4.81 7.93 2.73
C GLU A 327 3.62 8.85 3.06
N LEU A 328 3.03 9.50 2.05
CA LEU A 328 1.78 10.25 2.22
C LEU A 328 0.58 9.33 2.49
N LEU A 329 0.54 8.13 1.91
CA LEU A 329 -0.49 7.13 2.20
C LEU A 329 -0.37 6.54 3.62
N GLU A 330 0.85 6.28 4.14
CA GLU A 330 1.04 5.86 5.54
C GLU A 330 0.48 6.88 6.54
N ILE A 331 0.74 8.17 6.30
CA ILE A 331 0.15 9.25 7.11
C ILE A 331 -1.38 9.22 6.99
N LEU A 332 -1.91 9.08 5.77
CA LEU A 332 -3.35 9.04 5.53
C LEU A 332 -4.02 7.84 6.20
N GLY A 333 -3.43 6.65 6.20
CA GLY A 333 -3.97 5.48 6.90
C GLY A 333 -4.15 5.73 8.39
N SER A 334 -3.14 6.33 9.03
CA SER A 334 -3.23 6.76 10.44
C SER A 334 -4.32 7.84 10.66
N ILE A 335 -4.44 8.80 9.72
CA ILE A 335 -5.48 9.84 9.74
C ILE A 335 -6.90 9.26 9.58
N ILE A 336 -7.08 8.27 8.70
CA ILE A 336 -8.35 7.60 8.40
C ILE A 336 -8.79 6.78 9.61
N ASN A 337 -7.87 6.04 10.25
CA ASN A 337 -8.17 5.33 11.49
C ASN A 337 -8.61 6.31 12.61
N GLY A 338 -8.02 7.51 12.64
CA GLY A 338 -8.41 8.61 13.53
C GLY A 338 -9.68 9.40 13.14
N PHE A 339 -10.48 8.97 12.15
CA PHE A 339 -11.73 9.65 11.81
C PHE A 339 -12.85 9.40 12.82
N ALA A 340 -13.53 10.47 13.21
CA ALA A 340 -14.77 10.41 13.98
C ALA A 340 -15.94 9.93 13.12
N LEU A 341 -16.84 9.16 13.72
CA LEU A 341 -18.09 8.70 13.12
C LEU A 341 -19.26 9.66 13.48
N PRO A 342 -20.26 9.83 12.60
CA PRO A 342 -20.36 9.29 11.23
C PRO A 342 -19.35 9.95 10.27
N LEU A 343 -18.86 9.18 9.28
CA LEU A 343 -17.90 9.69 8.31
C LEU A 343 -18.45 10.86 7.50
N LYS A 344 -17.71 11.97 7.50
CA LYS A 344 -18.05 13.17 6.73
C LYS A 344 -18.06 12.92 5.23
N ALA A 345 -18.91 13.67 4.52
CA ALA A 345 -18.96 13.68 3.05
C ALA A 345 -17.61 14.02 2.40
N GLU A 346 -16.80 14.92 2.98
CA GLU A 346 -15.44 15.21 2.48
C GLU A 346 -14.55 13.95 2.42
N HIS A 347 -14.64 13.05 3.41
CA HIS A 347 -13.83 11.83 3.46
C HIS A 347 -14.37 10.76 2.50
N LYS A 348 -15.70 10.62 2.39
CA LYS A 348 -16.34 9.71 1.42
C LYS A 348 -16.03 10.10 -0.03
N GLN A 349 -15.98 11.41 -0.32
CA GLN A 349 -15.56 11.92 -1.63
C GLN A 349 -14.07 11.65 -1.87
N PHE A 350 -13.20 11.84 -0.88
CA PHE A 350 -11.76 11.54 -0.99
C PHE A 350 -11.49 10.07 -1.36
N LEU A 351 -12.15 9.12 -0.70
CA LEU A 351 -12.10 7.69 -1.05
C LEU A 351 -12.44 7.46 -2.53
N VAL A 352 -13.63 7.90 -2.96
CA VAL A 352 -14.19 7.58 -4.29
C VAL A 352 -13.54 8.37 -5.44
N LYS A 353 -12.95 9.54 -5.15
CA LYS A 353 -12.37 10.45 -6.18
C LYS A 353 -10.85 10.51 -6.20
N VAL A 354 -10.17 9.94 -5.20
CA VAL A 354 -8.70 10.02 -5.08
C VAL A 354 -8.10 8.64 -4.82
N LEU A 355 -8.52 7.95 -3.75
CA LEU A 355 -7.95 6.64 -3.40
C LEU A 355 -8.30 5.56 -4.44
N ILE A 356 -9.57 5.44 -4.85
CA ILE A 356 -9.93 4.46 -5.88
C ILE A 356 -9.19 4.73 -7.22
N PRO A 357 -9.11 5.97 -7.76
CA PRO A 357 -8.31 6.26 -8.94
C PRO A 357 -6.80 6.02 -8.82
N LEU A 358 -6.17 6.09 -7.63
CA LEU A 358 -4.73 5.82 -7.50
C LEU A 358 -4.32 4.43 -8.02
N HIS A 359 -5.22 3.44 -7.99
CA HIS A 359 -4.98 2.10 -8.55
C HIS A 359 -4.77 2.09 -10.07
N THR A 360 -5.06 3.17 -10.81
CA THR A 360 -4.89 3.18 -12.27
C THR A 360 -3.44 3.37 -12.72
N VAL A 361 -2.63 4.14 -11.99
CA VAL A 361 -1.27 4.55 -12.42
C VAL A 361 -0.32 3.36 -12.57
N ARG A 362 0.73 3.50 -13.37
CA ARG A 362 1.68 2.41 -13.67
C ARG A 362 2.42 1.92 -12.43
N SER A 363 3.02 2.85 -11.69
CA SER A 363 3.89 2.66 -10.51
C SER A 363 3.19 2.20 -9.22
N LEU A 364 2.03 1.56 -9.34
CA LEU A 364 1.21 1.13 -8.19
C LEU A 364 1.98 0.21 -7.23
N SER A 365 2.91 -0.58 -7.74
CA SER A 365 3.77 -1.52 -6.98
C SER A 365 4.51 -0.86 -5.83
N LEU A 366 4.96 0.40 -5.98
CA LEU A 366 5.70 1.13 -4.94
C LEU A 366 4.87 1.47 -3.69
N PHE A 367 3.54 1.56 -3.81
CA PHE A 367 2.67 2.09 -2.74
C PHE A 367 1.37 1.29 -2.52
N HIS A 368 1.23 0.14 -3.16
CA HIS A 368 0.01 -0.67 -3.12
C HIS A 368 -0.41 -1.08 -1.71
N ALA A 369 0.52 -1.56 -0.88
CA ALA A 369 0.20 -2.00 0.48
C ALA A 369 -0.33 -0.84 1.34
N GLN A 370 0.26 0.35 1.21
CA GLN A 370 -0.17 1.57 1.87
C GLN A 370 -1.55 2.03 1.37
N LEU A 371 -1.86 1.83 0.08
CA LEU A 371 -3.15 2.17 -0.50
C LEU A 371 -4.25 1.17 -0.08
N ALA A 372 -4.00 -0.14 -0.19
CA ALA A 372 -4.88 -1.20 0.27
C ALA A 372 -5.24 -1.02 1.75
N TYR A 373 -4.24 -0.75 2.59
CA TYR A 373 -4.44 -0.38 3.99
C TYR A 373 -5.39 0.83 4.15
N CYS A 374 -5.20 1.90 3.37
CA CYS A 374 -6.12 3.05 3.39
C CYS A 374 -7.55 2.69 2.97
N ILE A 375 -7.73 1.77 2.01
CA ILE A 375 -9.05 1.29 1.57
C ILE A 375 -9.71 0.46 2.68
N VAL A 376 -9.04 -0.57 3.21
CA VAL A 376 -9.52 -1.42 4.31
C VAL A 376 -9.89 -0.57 5.53
N GLN A 377 -9.02 0.36 5.94
CA GLN A 377 -9.30 1.28 7.05
C GLN A 377 -10.49 2.22 6.79
N PHE A 378 -10.91 2.45 5.55
CA PHE A 378 -12.14 3.18 5.25
C PHE A 378 -13.39 2.30 5.41
N LEU A 379 -13.29 1.00 5.09
CA LEU A 379 -14.39 0.05 5.19
C LEU A 379 -14.68 -0.33 6.65
N GLU A 380 -13.65 -0.52 7.49
CA GLU A 380 -13.80 -0.71 8.95
C GLU A 380 -14.61 0.42 9.62
N LYS A 381 -14.56 1.65 9.08
CA LYS A 381 -15.26 2.81 9.64
C LYS A 381 -16.69 2.95 9.13
N ASP A 382 -17.01 2.39 7.97
CA ASP A 382 -18.32 2.51 7.33
C ASP A 382 -18.53 1.44 6.22
N PRO A 383 -19.02 0.24 6.58
CA PRO A 383 -19.21 -0.88 5.64
C PRO A 383 -20.15 -0.58 4.46
N ALA A 384 -20.96 0.49 4.52
CA ALA A 384 -21.76 0.93 3.37
C ALA A 384 -20.90 1.49 2.22
N LEU A 385 -19.59 1.69 2.43
CA LEU A 385 -18.62 2.08 1.41
C LEU A 385 -18.06 0.89 0.60
N THR A 386 -18.28 -0.37 1.02
CA THR A 386 -17.68 -1.53 0.33
C THR A 386 -18.23 -1.70 -1.08
N GLU A 387 -19.52 -1.46 -1.30
CA GLU A 387 -20.10 -1.54 -2.66
C GLU A 387 -19.45 -0.57 -3.67
N PRO A 388 -19.37 0.76 -3.42
CA PRO A 388 -18.68 1.66 -4.35
C PRO A 388 -17.17 1.42 -4.45
N VAL A 389 -16.51 0.87 -3.42
CA VAL A 389 -15.09 0.44 -3.50
C VAL A 389 -14.93 -0.74 -4.45
N ILE A 390 -15.62 -1.86 -4.24
CA ILE A 390 -15.55 -3.05 -5.08
C ILE A 390 -15.95 -2.73 -6.53
N ARG A 391 -17.03 -1.96 -6.74
CA ARG A 391 -17.41 -1.50 -8.09
C ARG A 391 -16.37 -0.57 -8.72
N GLY A 392 -15.60 0.16 -7.92
CA GLY A 392 -14.46 0.98 -8.34
C GLY A 392 -13.27 0.14 -8.83
N LEU A 393 -12.81 -0.81 -8.01
CA LEU A 393 -11.72 -1.73 -8.35
C LEU A 393 -12.06 -2.57 -9.60
N LEU A 394 -13.26 -3.16 -9.66
CA LEU A 394 -13.73 -3.92 -10.82
C LEU A 394 -13.87 -3.06 -12.09
N LYS A 395 -14.09 -1.75 -11.98
CA LYS A 395 -14.08 -0.82 -13.12
C LYS A 395 -12.66 -0.56 -13.63
N PHE A 396 -11.70 -0.45 -12.73
CA PHE A 396 -10.29 -0.17 -13.04
C PHE A 396 -9.42 -1.43 -13.17
N TRP A 397 -10.04 -2.61 -13.27
CA TRP A 397 -9.36 -3.91 -13.34
C TRP A 397 -8.26 -3.95 -14.42
N PRO A 398 -7.00 -4.30 -14.07
CA PRO A 398 -5.90 -4.41 -15.01
C PRO A 398 -6.18 -5.43 -16.13
N LYS A 399 -5.80 -5.11 -17.37
CA LYS A 399 -5.98 -6.00 -18.54
C LYS A 399 -4.71 -6.25 -19.34
N THR A 400 -3.63 -5.55 -19.00
CA THR A 400 -2.36 -5.50 -19.74
C THR A 400 -1.13 -5.72 -18.85
N CYS A 401 -1.32 -5.85 -17.53
CA CYS A 401 -0.25 -6.06 -16.55
C CYS A 401 -0.74 -7.11 -15.53
N SER A 402 -0.15 -8.30 -15.56
CA SER A 402 -0.51 -9.41 -14.68
C SER A 402 -0.04 -9.21 -13.24
N GLN A 403 1.07 -8.52 -13.01
CA GLN A 403 1.56 -8.10 -11.69
C GLN A 403 0.49 -7.25 -10.97
N LYS A 404 -0.04 -6.22 -11.63
CA LYS A 404 -1.17 -5.43 -11.10
C LYS A 404 -2.45 -6.25 -10.91
N GLU A 405 -2.73 -7.23 -11.76
CA GLU A 405 -3.88 -8.13 -11.57
C GLU A 405 -3.74 -9.03 -10.32
N VAL A 406 -2.53 -9.54 -10.05
CA VAL A 406 -2.20 -10.27 -8.81
C VAL A 406 -2.31 -9.36 -7.58
N MET A 407 -1.91 -8.09 -7.70
CA MET A 407 -2.03 -7.11 -6.61
C MET A 407 -3.50 -6.77 -6.29
N PHE A 408 -4.32 -6.49 -7.30
CA PHE A 408 -5.78 -6.29 -7.15
C PHE A 408 -6.46 -7.53 -6.54
N LEU A 409 -6.01 -8.75 -6.87
CA LEU A 409 -6.49 -9.98 -6.22
C LEU A 409 -6.05 -10.08 -4.76
N GLY A 410 -4.93 -9.49 -4.37
CA GLY A 410 -4.50 -9.36 -2.98
C GLY A 410 -5.37 -8.37 -2.19
N GLU A 411 -5.51 -7.14 -2.69
CA GLU A 411 -6.37 -6.11 -2.08
C GLU A 411 -7.82 -6.60 -1.92
N LEU A 412 -8.36 -7.29 -2.93
CA LEU A 412 -9.70 -7.87 -2.85
C LEU A 412 -9.82 -8.97 -1.78
N GLU A 413 -8.76 -9.70 -1.44
CA GLU A 413 -8.80 -10.66 -0.33
C GLU A 413 -8.87 -9.91 1.02
N GLU A 414 -7.99 -8.93 1.23
CA GLU A 414 -7.98 -8.08 2.43
C GLU A 414 -9.30 -7.33 2.65
N ILE A 415 -9.97 -6.92 1.57
CA ILE A 415 -11.33 -6.31 1.63
C ILE A 415 -12.41 -7.34 1.96
N LEU A 416 -12.29 -8.58 1.49
CA LEU A 416 -13.25 -9.64 1.78
C LEU A 416 -13.10 -10.18 3.21
N ASP A 417 -11.92 -10.13 3.82
CA ASP A 417 -11.72 -10.48 5.23
C ASP A 417 -12.45 -9.54 6.22
N VAL A 418 -12.83 -8.33 5.78
CA VAL A 418 -13.55 -7.33 6.58
C VAL A 418 -14.98 -7.03 6.08
N ILE A 419 -15.49 -7.76 5.08
CA ILE A 419 -16.81 -7.48 4.50
C ILE A 419 -17.95 -8.03 5.38
N GLU A 420 -18.98 -7.23 5.65
CA GLU A 420 -20.21 -7.80 6.23
C GLU A 420 -20.95 -8.64 5.16
N PRO A 421 -21.55 -9.80 5.50
CA PRO A 421 -22.33 -10.60 4.57
C PRO A 421 -23.43 -9.79 3.85
N THR A 422 -24.03 -8.81 4.53
CA THR A 422 -25.08 -7.93 3.96
C THR A 422 -24.57 -7.01 2.84
N GLN A 423 -23.27 -6.70 2.81
CA GLN A 423 -22.64 -5.95 1.71
C GLN A 423 -22.15 -6.90 0.62
N PHE A 424 -21.61 -8.07 1.00
CA PHE A 424 -21.15 -9.11 0.08
C PHE A 424 -22.25 -9.52 -0.92
N VAL A 425 -23.49 -9.72 -0.44
CA VAL A 425 -24.65 -10.07 -1.27
C VAL A 425 -24.89 -9.08 -2.43
N LYS A 426 -24.49 -7.80 -2.30
CA LYS A 426 -24.66 -6.76 -3.33
C LYS A 426 -23.59 -6.79 -4.42
N ILE A 427 -22.43 -7.40 -4.13
CA ILE A 427 -21.24 -7.38 -4.98
C ILE A 427 -20.79 -8.77 -5.46
N GLN A 428 -21.32 -9.85 -4.89
CA GLN A 428 -20.93 -11.23 -5.25
C GLN A 428 -21.05 -11.52 -6.76
N GLU A 429 -22.14 -11.13 -7.42
CA GLU A 429 -22.33 -11.39 -8.85
C GLU A 429 -21.23 -10.76 -9.72
N PRO A 430 -20.98 -9.42 -9.69
CA PRO A 430 -19.91 -8.82 -10.50
C PRO A 430 -18.52 -9.23 -10.03
N LEU A 431 -18.31 -9.48 -8.73
CA LEU A 431 -17.03 -9.97 -8.19
C LEU A 431 -16.68 -11.36 -8.75
N PHE A 432 -17.53 -12.36 -8.53
CA PHE A 432 -17.24 -13.73 -9.00
C PHE A 432 -17.28 -13.86 -10.51
N LYS A 433 -18.00 -12.98 -11.24
CA LYS A 433 -17.86 -12.87 -12.71
C LYS A 433 -16.49 -12.37 -13.15
N GLN A 434 -15.74 -11.67 -12.30
CA GLN A 434 -14.34 -11.34 -12.54
C GLN A 434 -13.39 -12.43 -12.03
N ILE A 435 -13.58 -12.97 -10.81
CA ILE A 435 -12.76 -14.10 -10.30
C ILE A 435 -12.81 -15.31 -11.26
N SER A 436 -13.97 -15.63 -11.83
CA SER A 436 -14.15 -16.67 -12.86
C SER A 436 -13.28 -16.45 -14.12
N ARG A 437 -12.93 -15.19 -14.44
CA ARG A 437 -11.97 -14.83 -15.51
C ARG A 437 -10.53 -14.94 -15.04
N CYS A 438 -10.21 -14.46 -13.83
CA CYS A 438 -8.86 -14.53 -13.25
C CYS A 438 -8.41 -15.99 -13.10
N VAL A 439 -9.28 -16.86 -12.58
CA VAL A 439 -9.07 -18.31 -12.51
C VAL A 439 -8.94 -18.93 -13.91
N SER A 440 -9.62 -18.39 -14.92
CA SER A 440 -9.44 -18.76 -16.35
C SER A 440 -8.21 -18.16 -17.03
N SER A 441 -7.37 -17.39 -16.33
CA SER A 441 -6.21 -16.73 -16.94
C SER A 441 -5.14 -17.76 -17.32
N PRO A 442 -4.54 -17.68 -18.53
CA PRO A 442 -3.39 -18.53 -18.89
C PRO A 442 -2.12 -18.16 -18.10
N HIS A 443 -2.11 -17.00 -17.44
CA HIS A 443 -1.00 -16.51 -16.62
C HIS A 443 -1.06 -17.14 -15.23
N PHE A 444 -0.20 -18.14 -14.97
CA PHE A 444 -0.34 -19.02 -13.80
C PHE A 444 -0.45 -18.27 -12.47
N GLN A 445 0.32 -17.21 -12.22
CA GLN A 445 0.26 -16.43 -10.97
C GLN A 445 -1.10 -15.76 -10.72
N VAL A 446 -1.83 -15.40 -11.78
CA VAL A 446 -3.17 -14.78 -11.66
C VAL A 446 -4.19 -15.86 -11.30
N ALA A 447 -4.14 -17.01 -11.99
CA ALA A 447 -5.02 -18.14 -11.70
C ALA A 447 -4.76 -18.72 -10.30
N GLU A 448 -3.49 -18.86 -9.90
CA GLU A 448 -3.06 -19.28 -8.57
C GLU A 448 -3.54 -18.33 -7.48
N ARG A 449 -3.26 -17.02 -7.61
CA ARG A 449 -3.66 -16.01 -6.61
C ARG A 449 -5.17 -15.97 -6.41
N ALA A 450 -5.95 -16.15 -7.48
CA ALA A 450 -7.40 -16.20 -7.43
C ALA A 450 -7.94 -17.53 -6.87
N LEU A 451 -7.26 -18.66 -7.10
CA LEU A 451 -7.65 -19.97 -6.54
C LEU A 451 -7.35 -20.08 -5.03
N TYR A 452 -6.39 -19.31 -4.50
CA TYR A 452 -6.11 -19.29 -3.06
C TYR A 452 -7.23 -18.65 -2.20
N TYR A 453 -8.23 -17.99 -2.79
CA TYR A 453 -9.43 -17.54 -2.05
C TYR A 453 -10.18 -18.71 -1.37
N TRP A 454 -10.07 -19.93 -1.89
CA TRP A 454 -10.65 -21.14 -1.28
C TRP A 454 -9.83 -21.71 -0.12
N ASN A 455 -8.65 -21.15 0.18
CA ASN A 455 -7.90 -21.48 1.40
C ASN A 455 -8.30 -20.57 2.58
N ASN A 456 -9.04 -19.50 2.33
CA ASN A 456 -9.45 -18.51 3.33
C ASN A 456 -10.80 -18.93 3.93
N GLU A 457 -10.83 -19.23 5.23
CA GLU A 457 -12.02 -19.76 5.92
C GLU A 457 -13.21 -18.80 5.88
N TYR A 458 -12.97 -17.48 5.95
CA TYR A 458 -14.04 -16.49 5.94
C TYR A 458 -14.65 -16.34 4.55
N ILE A 459 -13.81 -16.20 3.52
CA ILE A 459 -14.26 -16.16 2.11
C ILE A 459 -14.97 -17.46 1.74
N MET A 460 -14.51 -18.61 2.23
CA MET A 460 -15.14 -19.89 1.99
C MET A 460 -16.54 -19.97 2.61
N SER A 461 -16.75 -19.48 3.84
CA SER A 461 -18.09 -19.43 4.45
C SER A 461 -19.06 -18.48 3.73
N LEU A 462 -18.59 -17.30 3.28
CA LEU A 462 -19.37 -16.38 2.45
C LEU A 462 -19.79 -17.02 1.11
N ILE A 463 -18.92 -17.86 0.53
CA ILE A 463 -19.22 -18.65 -0.67
C ILE A 463 -20.23 -19.76 -0.39
N GLU A 464 -20.18 -20.42 0.77
CA GLU A 464 -21.10 -21.49 1.16
C GLU A 464 -22.53 -20.97 1.32
N GLU A 465 -22.71 -19.91 2.12
CA GLU A 465 -24.00 -19.23 2.33
C GLU A 465 -24.66 -18.76 1.02
N ASN A 466 -23.85 -18.41 0.02
CA ASN A 466 -24.27 -17.87 -1.27
C ASN A 466 -24.05 -18.83 -2.45
N SER A 467 -23.84 -20.12 -2.16
CA SER A 467 -23.43 -21.14 -3.14
C SER A 467 -24.38 -21.25 -4.33
N SER A 468 -25.69 -21.01 -4.14
CA SER A 468 -26.71 -21.00 -5.19
C SER A 468 -26.50 -19.95 -6.29
N VAL A 469 -25.83 -18.83 -5.97
CA VAL A 469 -25.50 -17.74 -6.92
C VAL A 469 -24.06 -17.88 -7.43
N ILE A 470 -23.12 -18.24 -6.56
CA ILE A 470 -21.69 -18.26 -6.88
C ILE A 470 -21.29 -19.50 -7.69
N LEU A 471 -21.82 -20.68 -7.37
CA LEU A 471 -21.47 -21.92 -8.05
C LEU A 471 -21.76 -21.86 -9.57
N PRO A 472 -22.95 -21.43 -10.05
CA PRO A 472 -23.21 -21.29 -11.49
C PRO A 472 -22.23 -20.35 -12.23
N ILE A 473 -21.73 -19.31 -11.57
CA ILE A 473 -20.80 -18.31 -12.14
C ILE A 473 -19.38 -18.87 -12.27
N MET A 474 -18.96 -19.70 -11.31
CA MET A 474 -17.61 -20.28 -11.26
C MET A 474 -17.48 -21.59 -12.04
N PHE A 475 -18.53 -22.42 -12.04
CA PHE A 475 -18.49 -23.81 -12.51
C PHE A 475 -17.96 -23.96 -13.94
N ALA A 476 -18.49 -23.21 -14.91
CA ALA A 476 -18.14 -23.35 -16.32
C ALA A 476 -16.66 -23.04 -16.62
N SER A 477 -16.06 -22.15 -15.82
CA SER A 477 -14.63 -21.83 -15.89
C SER A 477 -13.80 -22.97 -15.29
N LEU A 478 -14.05 -23.32 -14.02
CA LEU A 478 -13.32 -24.38 -13.30
C LEU A 478 -13.35 -25.74 -14.04
N TYR A 479 -14.52 -26.13 -14.54
CA TYR A 479 -14.73 -27.40 -15.24
C TYR A 479 -14.07 -27.46 -16.64
N ARG A 480 -13.70 -26.30 -17.20
CA ARG A 480 -12.85 -26.18 -18.39
C ARG A 480 -11.36 -26.28 -18.03
N ILE A 481 -10.92 -25.47 -17.06
CA ILE A 481 -9.50 -25.31 -16.69
C ILE A 481 -8.90 -26.64 -16.21
N SER A 482 -9.65 -27.42 -15.43
CA SER A 482 -9.28 -28.77 -14.96
C SER A 482 -8.94 -29.78 -16.07
N LYS A 483 -9.20 -29.47 -17.34
CA LYS A 483 -8.96 -30.34 -18.50
C LYS A 483 -8.06 -29.73 -19.57
N GLU A 484 -7.95 -28.40 -19.60
CA GLU A 484 -7.39 -27.64 -20.71
C GLU A 484 -6.22 -26.73 -20.30
N HIS A 485 -5.91 -26.61 -19.01
CA HIS A 485 -4.83 -25.75 -18.54
C HIS A 485 -3.44 -26.40 -18.62
N TRP A 486 -2.45 -25.63 -19.08
CA TRP A 486 -1.10 -26.11 -19.37
C TRP A 486 -0.26 -26.44 -18.13
N ASN A 487 -0.48 -25.73 -17.02
CA ASN A 487 0.25 -25.94 -15.76
C ASN A 487 -0.52 -26.93 -14.85
N PRO A 488 0.05 -28.11 -14.52
CA PRO A 488 -0.60 -29.11 -13.66
C PRO A 488 -0.88 -28.66 -12.23
N ALA A 489 -0.12 -27.69 -11.68
CA ALA A 489 -0.37 -27.18 -10.32
C ALA A 489 -1.70 -26.42 -10.24
N ILE A 490 -1.99 -25.60 -11.25
CA ILE A 490 -3.28 -24.91 -11.39
C ILE A 490 -4.42 -25.93 -11.57
N VAL A 491 -4.20 -26.97 -12.36
CA VAL A 491 -5.18 -28.07 -12.53
C VAL A 491 -5.48 -28.75 -11.19
N ALA A 492 -4.48 -29.03 -10.35
CA ALA A 492 -4.67 -29.59 -9.02
C ALA A 492 -5.44 -28.67 -8.07
N LEU A 493 -5.11 -27.36 -8.04
CA LEU A 493 -5.86 -26.36 -7.28
C LEU A 493 -7.32 -26.28 -7.73
N VAL A 494 -7.59 -26.30 -9.04
CA VAL A 494 -8.96 -26.32 -9.58
C VAL A 494 -9.72 -27.59 -9.19
N TYR A 495 -9.05 -28.76 -9.13
CA TYR A 495 -9.70 -29.98 -8.62
C TYR A 495 -10.06 -29.88 -7.14
N ASN A 496 -9.22 -29.26 -6.30
CA ASN A 496 -9.56 -29.01 -4.90
C ASN A 496 -10.77 -28.09 -4.76
N VAL A 497 -10.81 -26.99 -5.55
CA VAL A 497 -11.94 -26.04 -5.57
C VAL A 497 -13.23 -26.70 -6.08
N LEU A 498 -13.16 -27.51 -7.13
CA LEU A 498 -14.31 -28.29 -7.62
C LEU A 498 -14.82 -29.30 -6.57
N LYS A 499 -13.91 -29.93 -5.81
CA LYS A 499 -14.27 -30.84 -4.71
C LYS A 499 -14.99 -30.10 -3.59
N ALA A 500 -14.46 -28.96 -3.11
CA ALA A 500 -15.11 -28.15 -2.08
C ALA A 500 -16.52 -27.71 -2.51
N PHE A 501 -16.68 -27.26 -3.75
CA PHE A 501 -17.99 -26.91 -4.30
C PHE A 501 -18.98 -28.08 -4.39
N MET A 502 -18.50 -29.29 -4.70
CA MET A 502 -19.31 -30.51 -4.70
C MET A 502 -19.71 -30.95 -3.28
N GLU A 503 -18.85 -30.70 -2.29
CA GLU A 503 -19.13 -30.97 -0.87
C GLU A 503 -20.14 -29.98 -0.27
N MET A 504 -20.17 -28.73 -0.75
CA MET A 504 -21.15 -27.71 -0.35
C MET A 504 -22.55 -27.93 -0.95
N ASN A 505 -22.65 -28.23 -2.24
CA ASN A 505 -23.95 -28.38 -2.91
C ASN A 505 -23.88 -29.38 -4.07
N SER A 506 -23.84 -30.66 -3.73
CA SER A 506 -23.73 -31.77 -4.68
C SER A 506 -24.86 -31.81 -5.71
N THR A 507 -26.10 -31.52 -5.33
CA THR A 507 -27.26 -31.51 -6.24
C THR A 507 -27.13 -30.44 -7.31
N LEU A 508 -26.80 -29.18 -6.93
CA LEU A 508 -26.58 -28.11 -7.91
C LEU A 508 -25.32 -28.35 -8.75
N PHE A 509 -24.28 -28.98 -8.17
CA PHE A 509 -23.07 -29.36 -8.89
C PHE A 509 -23.34 -30.39 -10.01
N ASP A 510 -24.19 -31.39 -9.75
CA ASP A 510 -24.60 -32.38 -10.75
C ASP A 510 -25.51 -31.77 -11.84
N GLU A 511 -26.45 -30.90 -11.46
CA GLU A 511 -27.30 -30.16 -12.41
C GLU A 511 -26.46 -29.27 -13.36
N LEU A 512 -25.49 -28.52 -12.82
CA LEU A 512 -24.56 -27.71 -13.62
C LEU A 512 -23.64 -28.60 -14.47
N THR A 513 -23.21 -29.76 -13.96
CA THR A 513 -22.42 -30.74 -14.71
C THR A 513 -23.20 -31.29 -15.91
N ALA A 514 -24.50 -31.59 -15.74
CA ALA A 514 -25.37 -32.03 -16.83
C ALA A 514 -25.62 -30.90 -17.85
N THR A 515 -25.92 -29.70 -17.35
CA THR A 515 -26.18 -28.51 -18.18
C THR A 515 -24.97 -28.15 -19.03
N TYR A 516 -23.77 -28.06 -18.45
CA TYR A 516 -22.52 -27.77 -19.17
C TYR A 516 -22.22 -28.81 -20.26
N LYS A 517 -22.47 -30.10 -20.01
CA LYS A 517 -22.31 -31.17 -21.02
C LYS A 517 -23.29 -30.97 -22.20
N SER A 518 -24.55 -30.63 -21.90
CA SER A 518 -25.58 -30.34 -22.92
C SER A 518 -25.21 -29.11 -23.74
N ASP A 519 -24.79 -28.02 -23.09
CA ASP A 519 -24.38 -26.80 -23.76
C ASP A 519 -23.15 -26.98 -24.65
N ARG A 520 -22.13 -27.68 -24.18
CA ARG A 520 -20.92 -27.94 -24.98
C ARG A 520 -21.16 -28.90 -26.14
N GLN A 521 -22.23 -29.70 -26.12
CA GLN A 521 -22.73 -30.43 -27.31
C GLN A 521 -23.50 -29.51 -28.26
N ARG A 522 -24.37 -28.63 -27.71
CA ARG A 522 -25.17 -27.65 -28.45
C ARG A 522 -24.29 -26.63 -29.19
N GLU A 523 -23.20 -26.18 -28.59
CA GLU A 523 -22.19 -25.32 -29.23
C GLU A 523 -21.46 -26.05 -30.37
N LYS A 524 -20.93 -27.26 -30.13
CA LYS A 524 -20.30 -28.07 -31.18
C LYS A 524 -21.23 -28.38 -32.36
N LYS A 525 -22.55 -28.47 -32.14
CA LYS A 525 -23.53 -28.59 -33.23
C LYS A 525 -23.64 -27.29 -34.03
N LYS A 526 -23.80 -26.14 -33.36
CA LYS A 526 -23.83 -24.80 -34.00
C LYS A 526 -22.54 -24.46 -34.76
N GLU A 527 -21.40 -24.94 -34.26
CA GLU A 527 -20.10 -24.78 -34.90
C GLU A 527 -20.02 -25.56 -36.22
N LYS A 528 -20.43 -26.84 -36.23
CA LYS A 528 -20.56 -27.64 -37.46
C LYS A 528 -21.58 -27.06 -38.44
N GLU A 529 -22.74 -26.64 -37.95
CA GLU A 529 -23.77 -25.96 -38.78
C GLU A 529 -23.20 -24.70 -39.44
N ARG A 530 -22.33 -23.95 -38.74
CA ARG A 530 -21.63 -22.78 -39.27
C ARG A 530 -20.57 -23.16 -40.30
N GLU A 531 -19.73 -24.16 -40.04
CA GLU A 531 -18.76 -24.68 -41.02
C GLU A 531 -19.44 -25.15 -42.31
N GLU A 532 -20.55 -25.87 -42.18
CA GLU A 532 -21.33 -26.32 -43.33
C GLU A 532 -21.91 -25.16 -44.14
N LEU A 533 -22.34 -24.08 -43.48
CA LEU A 533 -22.82 -22.88 -44.17
C LEU A 533 -21.69 -22.14 -44.90
N TRP A 534 -20.49 -22.05 -44.32
CA TRP A 534 -19.31 -21.50 -44.99
C TRP A 534 -18.90 -22.34 -46.21
N LYS A 535 -18.80 -23.66 -46.05
CA LYS A 535 -18.50 -24.59 -47.15
C LYS A 535 -19.53 -24.50 -48.28
N LYS A 536 -20.83 -24.35 -47.94
CA LYS A 536 -21.91 -24.12 -48.93
C LYS A 536 -21.80 -22.76 -49.63
N LEU A 537 -21.25 -21.73 -48.98
CA LEU A 537 -20.99 -20.43 -49.59
C LEU A 537 -19.80 -20.51 -50.58
N GLU A 538 -18.67 -21.08 -50.15
CA GLU A 538 -17.49 -21.34 -50.99
C GLU A 538 -17.85 -22.14 -52.25
N ASP A 539 -18.65 -23.20 -52.08
CA ASP A 539 -19.19 -24.03 -53.18
C ASP A 539 -20.02 -23.22 -54.18
N LEU A 540 -20.78 -22.22 -53.72
CA LEU A 540 -21.63 -21.37 -54.56
C LEU A 540 -20.81 -20.29 -55.26
N GLU A 541 -19.76 -19.76 -54.62
CA GLU A 541 -18.82 -18.83 -55.26
C GLU A 541 -17.99 -19.52 -56.35
N LEU A 542 -17.48 -20.74 -56.11
CA LEU A 542 -16.83 -21.54 -57.15
C LEU A 542 -17.76 -21.79 -58.35
N LYS A 543 -19.01 -22.18 -58.09
CA LYS A 543 -20.02 -22.42 -59.15
C LYS A 543 -20.46 -21.14 -59.86
N ARG A 544 -20.26 -19.97 -59.26
CA ARG A 544 -20.46 -18.66 -59.90
C ARG A 544 -19.28 -18.27 -60.78
N GLY A 545 -18.04 -18.49 -60.34
CA GLY A 545 -16.83 -18.30 -61.15
C GLY A 545 -16.85 -19.16 -62.42
N LEU A 546 -17.08 -20.47 -62.25
CA LEU A 546 -17.19 -21.44 -63.36
C LEU A 546 -18.32 -21.13 -64.36
N ARG A 547 -19.33 -20.34 -63.96
CA ARG A 547 -20.39 -19.85 -64.87
C ARG A 547 -20.02 -18.55 -65.61
N SER A 548 -19.01 -17.82 -65.14
CA SER A 548 -18.49 -16.62 -65.81
C SER A 548 -17.58 -17.01 -66.98
N ASP A 549 -16.71 -18.00 -66.78
CA ASP A 549 -15.74 -18.46 -67.81
C ASP A 549 -16.40 -19.30 -68.93
N GLY A 550 -17.64 -19.75 -68.71
CA GLY A 550 -18.41 -20.56 -69.66
C GLY A 550 -19.13 -19.79 -70.77
N ILE A 551 -18.98 -18.46 -70.84
CA ILE A 551 -19.65 -17.60 -71.84
C ILE A 551 -18.61 -16.94 -72.75
N ILE A 552 -18.06 -17.72 -73.67
CA ILE A 552 -17.39 -17.19 -74.88
C ILE A 552 -18.47 -17.08 -75.97
N PRO A 553 -18.90 -15.87 -76.38
CA PRO A 553 -19.72 -15.72 -77.56
C PRO A 553 -18.90 -16.02 -78.83
N THR A 554 -19.50 -16.75 -79.76
CA THR A 554 -18.99 -17.02 -81.12
C THR A 554 -19.74 -16.19 -82.14
#